data_AF-A0A0R2BN37-F1
#
_entry.id   AF-A0A0R2BN37-F1
#
_cell.length_a   1.000
_cell.length_b   1.000
_cell.length_c   1.000
_cell.angle_alpha   90.00
_cell.angle_beta   90.00
_cell.angle_gamma   90.00
#
_symmetry.space_group_name_H-M   'P 1'
#
loop_
_entity.id
_entity.type
_entity.pdbx_description
1 polymer ?
#
loop_
_entity_poly.entity_id
_entity_poly.type
_entity_poly.pdbx_seq_one_letter_code
_entity_poly.pdbx_strand_id
1 'polypeptide(L)' 'MKILEANLVVIFWSIIFGEVIGYIGGSLELMTYNTMEIGVVAAIAGFVIVNGVHLLGLSDTKAETK' A
#
# COMPACT_ATOMS: atom_id res chain seq x y z
N MET A 1 -0.11 -3.53 -19.71
CA MET A 1 -1.25 -2.64 -19.40
C MET A 1 -1.84 -2.95 -18.03
N LYS A 2 -2.25 -4.19 -17.75
CA LYS A 2 -2.84 -4.61 -16.46
C LYS A 2 -2.08 -4.22 -15.18
N ILE A 3 -0.74 -4.26 -15.18
CA ILE A 3 0.08 -3.95 -13.99
C ILE A 3 0.10 -2.44 -13.67
N LEU A 4 0.15 -1.59 -14.69
CA LEU A 4 0.12 -0.13 -14.50
C LEU A 4 -1.23 0.32 -13.95
N GLU A 5 -2.32 -0.19 -14.55
CA GLU A 5 -3.69 0.07 -14.12
C GLU A 5 -3.93 -0.41 -12.68
N ALA A 6 -3.43 -1.60 -12.33
CA ALA A 6 -3.52 -2.12 -10.96
C ALA A 6 -2.76 -1.24 -9.97
N ASN A 7 -1.54 -0.81 -10.28
CA ASN A 7 -0.76 0.05 -9.39
C ASN A 7 -1.40 1.42 -9.17
N LEU A 8 -2.05 2.01 -10.19
CA LEU A 8 -2.81 3.26 -10.02
C LEU A 8 -4.00 3.08 -9.08
N VAL A 9 -4.75 1.98 -9.22
CA VAL A 9 -5.88 1.65 -8.34
C VAL A 9 -5.39 1.41 -6.90
N VAL A 10 -4.28 0.70 -6.73
CA VAL A 10 -3.67 0.45 -5.41
C VAL A 10 -3.27 1.77 -4.75
N ILE A 11 -2.58 2.66 -5.46
CA ILE A 11 -2.16 3.96 -4.91
C ILE A 11 -3.38 4.78 -4.50
N PHE A 12 -4.40 4.87 -5.36
CA PHE A 12 -5.62 5.61 -5.08
C PHE A 12 -6.30 5.12 -3.79
N TRP A 13 -6.53 3.82 -3.67
CA TRP A 13 -7.19 3.26 -2.49
C TRP A 13 -6.31 3.29 -1.24
N SER A 14 -5.00 3.14 -1.38
CA SER A 14 -4.06 3.20 -0.25
C SER A 14 -4.06 4.58 0.40
N ILE A 15 -4.16 5.66 -0.38
CA ILE A 15 -4.28 7.02 0.16
C ILE A 15 -5.59 7.16 0.95
N ILE A 16 -6.73 6.78 0.36
CA ILE A 16 -8.04 6.93 1.00
C ILE A 16 -8.13 6.12 2.31
N PHE A 17 -7.76 4.84 2.28
CA PHE A 17 -7.82 4.01 3.47
C PHE A 17 -6.72 4.36 4.49
N GLY A 18 -5.55 4.80 4.03
CA GLY A 18 -4.47 5.29 4.88
C GLY A 18 -4.90 6.48 5.72
N GLU A 19 -5.57 7.46 5.11
CA GLU A 19 -6.15 8.61 5.81
C GLU A 19 -7.19 8.20 6.85
N VAL A 20 -8.10 7.27 6.49
CA VAL A 20 -9.12 6.78 7.44
C VAL A 20 -8.46 6.11 8.66
N ILE A 21 -7.48 5.24 8.44
CA ILE A 21 -6.77 4.55 9.52
C ILE A 21 -5.96 5.54 10.35
N GLY A 22 -5.25 6.45 9.69
CA GLY A 22 -4.43 7.47 10.34
C GLY A 22 -5.24 8.43 11.19
N TYR A 23 -6.45 8.81 10.75
CA TYR A 23 -7.35 9.67 11.53
C TYR A 23 -7.83 8.97 12.80
N ILE A 24 -8.20 7.68 12.68
CA ILE A 24 -8.59 6.86 13.83
C ILE A 24 -7.40 6.72 14.80
N GLY A 25 -6.22 6.36 14.30
CA GLY A 25 -5.00 6.20 15.11
C GLY A 25 -4.60 7.51 15.81
N GLY A 26 -4.54 8.62 15.08
CA GLY A 26 -4.22 9.93 15.65
C GLY A 26 -5.22 10.38 16.73
N SER A 27 -6.51 10.05 16.55
CA SER A 27 -7.55 10.31 17.55
C SER A 27 -7.40 9.47 18.82
N LEU A 28 -6.91 8.23 18.70
CA LEU A 28 -6.69 7.32 19.83
C LEU A 28 -5.42 7.68 20.63
N GLU A 29 -4.36 8.11 19.93
CA GLU A 29 -3.06 8.40 20.53
C GLU A 29 -2.87 9.88 20.89
N LEU A 30 -3.89 10.72 20.67
CA LEU A 30 -3.81 12.19 20.82
C LEU A 30 -2.60 12.79 20.06
N MET A 31 -2.25 12.19 18.93
CA MET A 31 -1.12 12.58 18.11
C MET A 31 -1.53 13.63 17.08
N THR A 32 -0.60 14.51 16.71
CA THR A 32 -0.80 15.46 15.61
C THR A 32 -1.02 14.70 14.29
N TYR A 33 -2.24 14.77 13.76
CA TYR A 33 -2.60 14.18 12.48
C TYR A 33 -2.11 15.04 11.31
N ASN A 34 -1.33 14.44 10.40
CA ASN A 34 -0.88 15.08 9.16
C ASN A 34 -1.32 14.26 7.94
N THR A 35 -2.37 14.74 7.28
CA THR A 35 -2.97 14.18 6.06
C THR A 35 -1.97 13.96 4.92
N MET A 36 -1.03 14.88 4.69
CA MET A 36 -0.09 14.73 3.58
C MET A 36 0.92 13.62 3.85
N GLU A 37 1.39 13.53 5.09
CA GLU A 37 2.36 12.51 5.49
C GLU A 37 1.73 11.12 5.47
N ILE A 38 0.55 10.97 6.07
CA ILE A 38 -0.16 9.68 6.17
C ILE A 38 -0.55 9.17 4.78
N GLY A 39 -1.14 10.03 3.94
CA GLY A 39 -1.49 9.66 2.57
C GLY A 39 -0.29 9.20 1.74
N VAL A 40 0.84 9.91 1.80
CA VAL A 40 2.06 9.54 1.06
C VAL A 40 2.66 8.23 1.58
N VAL A 41 2.77 8.07 2.91
CA VAL A 41 3.28 6.83 3.51
C VAL A 41 2.41 5.64 3.15
N ALA A 42 1.09 5.79 3.21
CA ALA A 42 0.15 4.73 2.85
C ALA A 42 0.24 4.36 1.36
N ALA A 43 0.37 5.35 0.46
CA ALA A 43 0.58 5.11 -0.97
C ALA A 43 1.84 4.29 -1.25
N ILE A 44 2.96 4.65 -0.61
CA ILE A 44 4.24 3.95 -0.77
C ILE A 44 4.12 2.53 -0.21
N ALA A 45 3.55 2.37 0.99
CA ALA A 45 3.38 1.08 1.63
C ALA A 45 2.51 0.14 0.78
N GLY A 46 1.36 0.62 0.30
CA GLY A 46 0.48 -0.15 -0.57
C GLY A 46 1.15 -0.58 -1.88
N PHE A 47 1.88 0.34 -2.52
CA PHE A 47 2.64 0.04 -3.73
C PHE A 47 3.72 -1.03 -3.48
N VAL A 48 4.52 -0.88 -2.42
CA VAL A 48 5.61 -1.82 -2.10
C VAL A 48 5.06 -3.20 -1.75
N ILE A 49 4.03 -3.28 -0.91
CA ILE A 49 3.44 -4.55 -0.47
C ILE A 49 2.87 -5.32 -1.66
N VAL A 50 2.05 -4.68 -2.51
CA VAL A 50 1.42 -5.36 -3.64
C VAL A 50 2.45 -5.86 -4.65
N ASN A 51 3.44 -5.04 -5.00
CA ASN A 51 4.49 -5.47 -5.91
C ASN A 51 5.42 -6.50 -5.27
N GLY A 52 5.70 -6.39 -3.97
CA GLY A 52 6.47 -7.38 -3.21
C GLY A 52 5.82 -8.75 -3.21
N VAL A 53 4.53 -8.83 -2.89
CA VAL A 53 3.75 -10.09 -2.92
C VAL A 53 3.72 -10.67 -4.33
N HIS A 54 3.55 -9.85 -5.35
CA HIS A 54 3.59 -10.31 -6.74
C HIS A 54 4.94 -10.95 -7.10
N LEU A 55 6.05 -10.30 -6.74
CA LEU A 55 7.39 -10.82 -7.00
C LEU A 55 7.69 -12.11 -6.23
N LEU A 56 7.24 -12.21 -4.98
CA LEU A 56 7.36 -13.43 -4.19
C LEU A 56 6.57 -14.61 -4.80
N GLY A 57 5.35 -14.37 -5.27
CA GLY A 57 4.57 -15.41 -5.95
C GLY A 57 5.23 -15.90 -7.25
N LEU A 58 5.92 -15.01 -7.97
CA LEU A 58 6.70 -15.39 -9.15
C LEU A 58 7.95 -16.20 -8.78
N SER A 59 8.60 -15.90 -7.65
CA SER A 59 9.77 -16.68 -7.21
C SER A 59 9.41 -18.11 -6.83
N ASP A 60 8.28 -18.31 -6.16
CA ASP A 60 7.81 -19.65 -5.74
C ASP A 60 7.52 -20.54 -6.95
N THR A 61 6.76 -20.03 -7.92
CA THR A 61 6.42 -20.76 -9.17
C THR A 61 7.68 -21.21 -9.93
N LYS A 62 8.72 -20.37 -9.94
CA LYS A 62 9.97 -20.63 -10.68
C LYS A 62 10.86 -21.66 -9.97
N ALA A 63 10.69 -21.85 -8.66
CA ALA A 63 11.37 -22.87 -7.89
C ALA A 63 10.77 -24.26 -8.11
N GLU A 64 9.44 -24.37 -8.23
CA GLU A 64 8.74 -25.65 -8.46
C GLU A 64 8.93 -26.24 -9.87
N THR A 65 9.26 -25.39 -10.85
CA THR A 65 9.45 -25.82 -12.25
C THR A 65 10.89 -26.30 -12.54
N LYS A 66 11.80 -26.25 -11.56
CA LYS A 66 13.19 -26.72 -11.69
C LYS A 66 13.40 -28.08 -11.04
#